data_AF-A0A430C104-F1
#
_entry.id   AF-A0A430C104-F1
#
_cell.length_a   1.000
_cell.length_b   1.000
_cell.length_c   1.000
_cell.angle_alpha   90.00
_cell.angle_beta   90.00
_cell.angle_gamma   90.00
#
_symmetry.space_group_name_H-M   'P 1'
#
loop_
_entity.id
_entity.type
_entity.pdbx_description
1 polymer ?
#
loop_
_entity_poly.entity_id
_entity_poly.type
_entity_poly.pdbx_seq_one_letter_code
_entity_poly.pdbx_strand_id
1 'polypeptide(L)'
;MTRTLVAGLALLAACSEGASQPQPSGEALAQIRAQVEGQRQCAPLLSGTWPIEFSADALSGAKVDALVAAGLVRRVALPDTGDRPRVRIEPTEAGKRDLWLRRLDPTSPAEPLLCYGRKRVVAVRPEARDTGAATGPAVKGEVLRYDYRIVQPPAWTQRADIRAAFPFLTRQLDEVHSAEQAATREGDRWVLNGDTGKDASAELPADQGFFP
;
A
#
# COMPACT_ATOMS: atom_id res chain seq x y z
N MET A 1 62.04 -19.14 -49.83
CA MET A 1 60.86 -19.92 -49.40
C MET A 1 60.26 -19.20 -48.20
N THR A 2 58.98 -18.78 -48.30
CA THR A 2 57.94 -18.63 -47.22
C THR A 2 58.29 -17.93 -45.90
N ARG A 3 57.49 -17.09 -45.23
CA ARG A 3 56.19 -16.40 -45.43
C ARG A 3 55.99 -15.54 -44.15
N THR A 4 55.51 -14.31 -44.30
CA THR A 4 54.51 -13.55 -43.51
C THR A 4 54.57 -13.40 -41.96
N LEU A 5 54.35 -12.14 -41.52
CA LEU A 5 53.95 -11.62 -40.21
C LEU A 5 52.83 -12.40 -39.49
N VAL A 6 52.80 -12.35 -38.14
CA VAL A 6 51.59 -12.02 -37.34
C VAL A 6 51.98 -11.33 -36.01
N ALA A 7 51.38 -10.17 -35.75
CA ALA A 7 51.38 -9.45 -34.48
C ALA A 7 50.37 -10.08 -33.50
N GLY A 8 50.68 -10.10 -32.20
CA GLY A 8 49.77 -10.58 -31.16
C GLY A 8 49.87 -9.76 -29.89
N LEU A 9 49.11 -8.67 -29.84
CA LEU A 9 48.70 -7.98 -28.61
C LEU A 9 47.51 -8.74 -28.00
N ALA A 10 47.56 -9.05 -26.71
CA ALA A 10 46.37 -9.11 -25.87
C ALA A 10 46.77 -8.97 -24.39
N LEU A 11 46.61 -7.74 -23.86
CA LEU A 11 46.45 -7.50 -22.44
C LEU A 11 45.08 -8.07 -22.03
N LEU A 12 45.03 -8.89 -20.98
CA LEU A 12 43.81 -9.17 -20.24
C LEU A 12 43.96 -8.59 -18.84
N ALA A 13 43.58 -7.32 -18.73
CA ALA A 13 43.26 -6.67 -17.47
C ALA A 13 41.74 -6.67 -17.27
N ALA A 14 41.35 -6.66 -15.99
CA ALA A 14 40.09 -6.21 -15.42
C ALA A 14 38.95 -7.23 -15.24
N CYS A 15 38.68 -7.49 -13.96
CA CYS A 15 37.39 -7.27 -13.30
C CYS A 15 36.15 -7.94 -13.90
N SER A 16 35.77 -9.11 -13.35
CA SER A 16 34.36 -9.46 -13.15
C SER A 16 34.01 -9.03 -11.72
N GLU A 17 33.67 -7.76 -11.48
CA GLU A 17 32.32 -7.21 -11.62
C GLU A 17 31.26 -8.11 -10.96
N GLY A 18 30.66 -7.56 -9.91
CA GLY A 18 29.67 -8.21 -9.08
C GLY A 18 28.58 -8.85 -9.92
N ALA A 19 28.23 -10.07 -9.55
CA ALA A 19 27.07 -10.77 -10.05
C ALA A 19 25.88 -9.79 -10.11
N SER A 20 25.52 -9.37 -11.31
CA SER A 20 24.31 -8.61 -11.54
C SER A 20 23.18 -9.46 -11.00
N GLN A 21 22.52 -8.98 -9.95
CA GLN A 21 21.31 -9.63 -9.45
C GLN A 21 20.36 -9.80 -10.65
N PRO A 22 19.73 -10.97 -10.82
CA PRO A 22 18.85 -11.21 -11.95
C PRO A 22 17.80 -10.11 -11.98
N GLN A 23 17.93 -9.20 -12.94
CA GLN A 23 17.01 -8.13 -13.14
C GLN A 23 15.74 -8.80 -13.70
N PRO A 24 14.56 -8.63 -13.08
CA PRO A 24 13.35 -9.23 -13.60
C PRO A 24 13.17 -8.79 -15.05
N SER A 25 12.76 -9.72 -15.91
CA SER A 25 12.50 -9.40 -17.31
C SER A 25 11.56 -8.19 -17.38
N GLY A 26 11.74 -7.33 -18.38
CA GLY A 26 10.85 -6.17 -18.57
C GLY A 26 9.37 -6.55 -18.62
N GLU A 27 9.09 -7.80 -19.01
CA GLU A 27 7.78 -8.43 -18.98
C GLU A 27 7.24 -8.61 -17.55
N ALA A 28 8.03 -9.14 -16.61
CA ALA A 28 7.60 -9.30 -15.22
C ALA A 28 7.21 -7.97 -14.58
N LEU A 29 8.00 -6.91 -14.82
CA LEU A 29 7.66 -5.57 -14.36
C LEU A 29 6.34 -5.06 -14.95
N ALA A 30 6.11 -5.29 -16.25
CA ALA A 30 4.86 -4.90 -16.91
C ALA A 30 3.64 -5.66 -16.35
N GLN A 31 3.79 -6.97 -16.10
CA GLN A 31 2.73 -7.81 -15.52
C GLN A 31 2.35 -7.37 -14.10
N ILE A 32 3.32 -7.02 -13.25
CA ILE A 32 3.06 -6.51 -11.89
C ILE A 32 2.43 -5.11 -11.93
N ARG A 33 2.94 -4.21 -12.79
CA ARG A 33 2.35 -2.88 -12.99
C ARG A 33 0.89 -2.95 -13.41
N ALA A 34 0.55 -3.86 -14.32
CA ALA A 34 -0.83 -4.04 -14.78
C ALA A 34 -1.80 -4.43 -13.65
N GLN A 35 -1.31 -5.05 -12.58
CA GLN A 35 -2.12 -5.44 -11.42
C GLN A 35 -2.22 -4.32 -10.37
N VAL A 36 -1.15 -3.54 -10.15
CA VAL A 36 -1.03 -2.66 -8.96
C VAL A 36 -1.01 -1.16 -9.27
N GLU A 37 -0.54 -0.75 -10.46
CA GLU A 37 -0.35 0.67 -10.77
C GLU A 37 -1.68 1.44 -10.66
N GLY A 38 -1.67 2.54 -9.91
CA GLY A 38 -2.85 3.40 -9.73
C GLY A 38 -3.87 2.90 -8.69
N GLN A 39 -3.68 1.73 -8.08
CA GLN A 39 -4.52 1.29 -6.95
C GLN A 39 -4.50 2.34 -5.84
N ARG A 40 -5.66 2.56 -5.20
CA ARG A 40 -5.78 3.49 -4.08
C ARG A 40 -5.00 2.94 -2.88
N GLN A 41 -4.28 3.81 -2.19
CA GLN A 41 -3.67 3.50 -0.90
C GLN A 41 -4.53 4.10 0.20
N CYS A 42 -5.09 3.26 1.08
CA CYS A 42 -6.08 3.68 2.08
C CYS A 42 -5.77 3.07 3.45
N ALA A 43 -5.99 3.83 4.53
CA ALA A 43 -5.82 3.35 5.90
C ALA A 43 -7.16 3.37 6.65
N PRO A 44 -7.33 2.54 7.70
CA PRO A 44 -8.53 2.53 8.53
C PRO A 44 -8.93 3.91 9.04
N LEU A 45 -10.21 4.23 8.95
CA LEU A 45 -10.80 5.48 9.45
C LEU A 45 -11.51 5.21 10.79
N LEU A 46 -10.97 5.79 11.86
CA LEU A 46 -11.53 5.82 13.21
C LEU A 46 -11.83 4.44 13.83
N SER A 47 -11.21 3.37 13.33
CA SER A 47 -11.33 1.97 13.83
C SER A 47 -12.75 1.42 13.94
N GLY A 48 -13.74 2.05 13.29
CA GLY A 48 -15.15 1.68 13.42
C GLY A 48 -15.66 0.82 12.27
N THR A 49 -16.73 0.07 12.50
CA THR A 49 -17.63 -0.36 11.41
C THR A 49 -18.47 0.83 10.95
N TRP A 50 -18.95 0.77 9.72
CA TRP A 50 -19.85 1.79 9.21
C TRP A 50 -21.30 1.53 9.64
N PRO A 51 -22.04 2.54 10.14
CA PRO A 51 -21.63 3.92 10.42
C PRO A 51 -20.78 4.07 11.69
N ILE A 52 -19.86 5.04 11.69
CA ILE A 52 -19.01 5.33 12.86
C ILE A 52 -19.82 6.16 13.86
N GLU A 53 -20.23 5.53 14.97
CA GLU A 53 -20.98 6.17 16.05
C GLU A 53 -20.38 5.88 17.41
N PHE A 54 -20.14 6.92 18.22
CA PHE A 54 -19.62 6.75 19.57
C PHE A 54 -20.06 7.90 20.48
N SER A 55 -19.61 7.89 21.74
CA SER A 55 -19.76 9.06 22.63
C SER A 55 -19.03 10.28 22.04
N ALA A 56 -19.59 11.46 22.27
CA ALA A 56 -19.01 12.73 21.84
C ALA A 56 -17.56 12.88 22.32
N ASP A 57 -17.29 12.51 23.58
CA ASP A 57 -15.97 12.60 24.19
C ASP A 57 -14.91 11.71 23.53
N ALA A 58 -15.27 10.52 23.05
CA ALA A 58 -14.30 9.65 22.38
C ALA A 58 -13.93 10.17 20.99
N LEU A 59 -14.78 11.02 20.41
CA LEU A 59 -14.64 11.56 19.06
C LEU A 59 -14.28 13.06 19.08
N SER A 60 -13.92 13.63 20.23
CA SER A 60 -13.51 15.03 20.40
C SER A 60 -11.99 15.23 20.51
N GLY A 61 -11.19 14.22 20.11
CA GLY A 61 -9.73 14.29 20.11
C GLY A 61 -9.12 15.05 18.93
N ALA A 62 -7.88 15.50 19.11
CA ALA A 62 -7.13 16.31 18.13
C ALA A 62 -7.03 15.67 16.74
N LYS A 63 -6.97 14.34 16.66
CA LYS A 63 -6.94 13.63 15.37
C LYS A 63 -8.26 13.71 14.63
N VAL A 64 -9.38 13.54 15.32
CA VAL A 64 -10.72 13.70 14.73
C VAL A 64 -10.95 15.17 14.37
N ASP A 65 -10.49 16.11 15.20
CA ASP A 65 -10.54 17.54 14.90
C ASP A 65 -9.77 17.91 13.64
N ALA A 66 -8.58 17.32 13.43
CA ALA A 66 -7.82 17.54 12.20
C ALA A 66 -8.58 17.06 10.96
N LEU A 67 -9.27 15.91 11.03
CA LEU A 67 -10.11 15.40 9.93
C LEU A 67 -11.32 16.30 9.66
N VAL A 68 -11.92 16.88 10.72
CA VAL A 68 -13.03 17.84 10.60
C VAL A 68 -12.54 19.18 10.04
N ALA A 69 -11.41 19.69 10.52
CA ALA A 69 -10.80 20.93 10.05
C ALA A 69 -10.29 20.82 8.60
N ALA A 70 -9.87 19.62 8.19
CA ALA A 70 -9.58 19.26 6.81
C ALA A 70 -10.83 19.17 5.92
N GLY A 71 -12.01 19.26 6.52
CA GLY A 71 -13.28 19.17 5.83
C GLY A 71 -13.56 17.79 5.26
N LEU A 72 -12.96 16.73 5.79
CA LEU A 72 -13.16 15.35 5.32
C LEU A 72 -14.38 14.71 5.97
N VAL A 73 -14.58 14.99 7.25
CA VAL A 73 -15.71 14.47 8.01
C VAL A 73 -16.39 15.59 8.80
N ARG A 74 -17.60 15.33 9.27
CA ARG A 74 -18.34 16.17 10.22
C ARG A 74 -18.92 15.30 11.31
N ARG A 75 -19.07 15.90 12.49
CA ARG A 75 -19.79 15.29 13.62
C ARG A 75 -21.27 15.63 13.50
N VAL A 76 -22.12 14.63 13.67
CA VAL A 76 -23.58 14.75 13.68
C VAL A 76 -24.05 14.32 15.05
N ALA A 77 -24.67 15.24 15.81
CA ALA A 77 -25.28 14.89 17.08
C ALA A 77 -26.40 13.87 16.83
N LEU A 78 -26.37 12.78 17.59
CA LEU A 78 -27.46 11.80 17.61
C LEU A 78 -28.44 12.15 18.73
N PRO A 79 -29.72 11.73 18.65
CA PRO A 79 -30.66 11.91 19.74
C PRO A 79 -30.12 11.30 21.04
N ASP A 80 -30.40 11.96 22.17
CA ASP A 80 -30.01 11.47 23.49
C ASP A 80 -30.81 10.21 23.84
N THR A 81 -30.18 9.04 23.69
CA THR A 81 -30.76 7.74 24.03
C THR A 81 -30.21 7.17 25.34
N GLY A 82 -29.50 7.97 26.15
CA GLY A 82 -28.86 7.56 27.39
C GLY A 82 -28.04 8.67 28.04
N ASP A 83 -27.23 8.33 29.04
CA ASP A 83 -26.57 9.31 29.92
C ASP A 83 -25.40 10.10 29.29
N ARG A 84 -24.97 9.74 28.06
CA ARG A 84 -23.86 10.41 27.38
C ARG A 84 -24.25 10.86 25.98
N PRO A 85 -23.95 12.12 25.59
CA PRO A 85 -24.13 12.59 24.23
C PRO A 85 -23.40 11.68 23.23
N ARG A 86 -24.09 11.31 22.16
CA ARG A 86 -23.53 10.49 21.07
C ARG A 86 -23.39 11.30 19.80
N VAL A 87 -22.36 10.99 19.03
CA VAL A 87 -22.14 11.59 17.72
C VAL A 87 -21.88 10.51 16.68
N ARG A 88 -22.36 10.77 15.46
CA ARG A 88 -22.00 10.04 14.25
C ARG A 88 -20.98 10.83 13.45
N ILE A 89 -19.96 10.16 12.94
CA ILE A 89 -19.04 10.75 11.97
C ILE A 89 -19.61 10.50 10.58
N GLU A 90 -19.86 11.58 9.84
CA GLU A 90 -20.31 11.52 8.45
C GLU A 90 -19.29 12.19 7.52
N PRO A 91 -18.97 11.60 6.37
CA PRO A 91 -18.06 12.19 5.40
C PRO A 91 -18.75 13.38 4.74
N THR A 92 -18.00 14.44 4.52
CA THR A 92 -18.44 15.56 3.69
C THR A 92 -18.38 15.15 2.21
N GLU A 93 -18.85 16.02 1.31
CA GLU A 93 -18.66 15.81 -0.14
C GLU A 93 -17.19 15.72 -0.55
N ALA A 94 -16.30 16.43 0.16
CA ALA A 94 -14.86 16.29 -0.07
C ALA A 94 -14.34 14.95 0.43
N GLY A 95 -14.72 14.54 1.65
CA GLY A 95 -14.30 13.27 2.23
C GLY A 95 -14.80 12.05 1.45
N LYS A 96 -16.01 12.09 0.89
CA LYS A 96 -16.57 11.00 0.08
C LYS A 96 -15.71 10.63 -1.13
N ARG A 97 -14.93 11.56 -1.68
CA ARG A 97 -14.06 11.29 -2.84
C ARG A 97 -12.92 10.32 -2.49
N ASP A 98 -12.42 10.48 -1.26
CA ASP A 98 -11.26 9.75 -0.74
C ASP A 98 -11.66 8.65 0.24
N LEU A 99 -12.91 8.61 0.69
CA LEU A 99 -13.46 7.51 1.48
C LEU A 99 -13.66 6.28 0.59
N TRP A 100 -13.33 5.13 1.14
CA TRP A 100 -13.68 3.85 0.57
C TRP A 100 -14.24 2.94 1.66
N LEU A 101 -15.41 2.35 1.39
CA LEU A 101 -16.07 1.42 2.29
C LEU A 101 -15.74 -0.01 1.84
N ARG A 102 -14.70 -0.59 2.42
CA ARG A 102 -14.28 -1.96 2.12
C ARG A 102 -15.26 -2.95 2.72
N ARG A 103 -15.52 -4.05 2.03
CA ARG A 103 -16.20 -5.22 2.57
C ARG A 103 -15.39 -6.45 2.21
N LEU A 104 -15.13 -7.32 3.18
CA LEU A 104 -14.46 -8.61 2.94
C LEU A 104 -15.36 -9.55 2.12
N ASP A 105 -16.66 -9.50 2.38
CA ASP A 105 -17.70 -10.20 1.62
C ASP A 105 -19.02 -9.40 1.66
N PRO A 106 -20.03 -9.72 0.84
CA PRO A 106 -21.28 -8.95 0.78
C PRO A 106 -22.05 -8.83 2.11
N THR A 107 -21.86 -9.78 3.02
CA THR A 107 -22.53 -9.86 4.33
C THR A 107 -21.72 -9.23 5.46
N SER A 108 -20.41 -9.05 5.28
CA SER A 108 -19.55 -8.39 6.25
C SER A 108 -19.90 -6.90 6.42
N PRO A 109 -19.79 -6.35 7.65
CA PRO A 109 -19.87 -4.92 7.88
C PRO A 109 -18.89 -4.15 6.99
N ALA A 110 -19.29 -2.96 6.55
CA ALA A 110 -18.39 -2.10 5.80
C ALA A 110 -17.35 -1.47 6.73
N GLU A 111 -16.08 -1.57 6.34
CA GLU A 111 -14.95 -0.94 6.99
C GLU A 111 -14.63 0.38 6.26
N PRO A 112 -14.72 1.53 6.94
CA PRO A 112 -14.35 2.80 6.37
C PRO A 112 -12.82 2.94 6.32
N LEU A 113 -12.30 3.20 5.13
CA LEU A 113 -10.91 3.49 4.85
C LEU A 113 -10.82 4.89 4.24
N LEU A 114 -9.82 5.67 4.64
CA LEU A 114 -9.51 6.96 4.03
C LEU A 114 -8.28 6.82 3.13
N CYS A 115 -8.45 7.14 1.84
CA CYS A 115 -7.42 6.99 0.83
C CYS A 115 -6.56 8.25 0.71
N TYR A 116 -5.24 8.08 0.76
CA TYR A 116 -4.27 9.18 0.83
C TYR A 116 -3.30 9.21 -0.35
N GLY A 117 -3.56 8.42 -1.41
CA GLY A 117 -2.85 8.48 -2.67
C GLY A 117 -3.03 7.21 -3.50
N ARG A 118 -2.10 6.97 -4.40
CA ARG A 118 -2.10 5.80 -5.28
C ARG A 118 -0.73 5.13 -5.34
N LYS A 119 -0.71 3.80 -5.48
CA LYS A 119 0.54 3.05 -5.67
C LYS A 119 1.12 3.30 -7.06
N ARG A 120 2.43 3.50 -7.12
CA ARG A 120 3.23 3.46 -8.34
C ARG A 120 4.39 2.49 -8.16
N VAL A 121 4.47 1.47 -9.02
CA VAL A 121 5.52 0.45 -8.94
C VAL A 121 6.83 1.01 -9.46
N VAL A 122 7.85 1.04 -8.59
CA VAL A 122 9.17 1.58 -8.90
C VAL A 122 10.20 0.49 -9.22
N ALA A 123 10.06 -0.69 -8.61
CA ALA A 123 10.93 -1.83 -8.88
C ALA A 123 10.19 -3.16 -8.67
N VAL A 124 10.72 -4.21 -9.30
CA VAL A 124 10.34 -5.61 -9.07
C VAL A 124 11.65 -6.35 -8.83
N ARG A 125 11.65 -7.33 -7.91
CA ARG A 125 12.84 -8.07 -7.51
C ARG A 125 12.48 -9.54 -7.32
N PRO A 126 13.29 -10.48 -7.85
CA PRO A 126 13.11 -11.88 -7.54
C PRO A 126 13.54 -12.18 -6.09
N GLU A 127 12.78 -13.05 -5.45
CA GLU A 127 13.05 -13.59 -4.12
C GLU A 127 12.90 -15.11 -4.17
N ALA A 128 13.86 -15.83 -3.58
CA ALA A 128 13.72 -17.25 -3.36
C ALA A 128 12.90 -17.46 -2.08
N ARG A 129 11.75 -18.14 -2.20
CA ARG A 129 10.89 -18.46 -1.06
C ARG A 129 10.63 -19.95 -1.01
N ASP A 130 10.54 -20.49 0.20
CA ASP A 130 10.06 -21.84 0.40
C ASP A 130 8.58 -21.89 -0.01
N THR A 131 8.29 -22.62 -1.09
CA THR A 131 6.97 -22.83 -1.67
C THR A 131 6.58 -24.30 -1.52
N GLY A 132 5.46 -24.59 -0.85
CA GLY A 132 5.01 -25.96 -0.60
C GLY A 132 3.76 -25.98 0.28
N ALA A 133 2.91 -26.99 0.14
CA ALA A 133 1.70 -27.13 0.94
C ALA A 133 2.04 -27.30 2.43
N ALA A 134 1.15 -26.85 3.32
CA ALA A 134 1.27 -26.94 4.78
C ALA A 134 1.55 -28.37 5.33
N THR A 135 1.45 -29.40 4.48
CA THR A 135 1.64 -30.83 4.80
C THR A 135 2.64 -31.55 3.89
N GLY A 136 3.39 -30.86 3.02
CA GLY A 136 4.38 -31.45 2.10
C GLY A 136 5.78 -30.81 2.22
N PRO A 137 6.81 -31.39 1.56
CA PRO A 137 8.16 -30.81 1.60
C PRO A 137 8.18 -29.44 0.91
N ALA A 138 8.79 -28.45 1.57
CA ALA A 138 9.01 -27.14 0.99
C ALA A 138 9.97 -27.24 -0.21
N VAL A 139 9.54 -26.75 -1.36
CA VAL A 139 10.35 -26.61 -2.58
C VAL A 139 10.70 -25.14 -2.73
N LYS A 140 11.96 -24.80 -2.98
CA LYS A 140 12.30 -23.39 -3.26
C LYS A 140 11.69 -22.97 -4.59
N GLY A 141 10.73 -22.05 -4.53
CA GLY A 141 10.12 -21.41 -5.69
C GLY A 141 10.63 -19.99 -5.84
N GLU A 142 10.72 -19.52 -7.09
CA GLU A 142 10.94 -18.11 -7.38
C GLU A 142 9.62 -17.35 -7.21
N VAL A 143 9.65 -16.30 -6.40
CA VAL A 143 8.56 -15.33 -6.27
C VAL A 143 9.08 -13.95 -6.65
N LEU A 144 8.18 -13.05 -7.06
CA LEU A 144 8.54 -11.65 -7.30
C LEU A 144 7.97 -10.75 -6.21
N ARG A 145 8.81 -9.92 -5.59
CA ARG A 145 8.37 -8.78 -4.80
C ARG A 145 8.42 -7.51 -5.62
N TYR A 146 7.65 -6.52 -5.22
CA TYR A 146 7.66 -5.21 -5.84
C TYR A 146 7.78 -4.09 -4.81
N ASP A 147 8.42 -3.01 -5.23
CA ASP A 147 8.49 -1.79 -4.47
C ASP A 147 7.59 -0.74 -5.10
N TYR A 148 6.99 0.09 -4.26
CA TYR A 148 6.10 1.14 -4.70
C TYR A 148 6.32 2.42 -3.90
N ARG A 149 5.91 3.53 -4.49
CA ARG A 149 5.75 4.82 -3.81
C ARG A 149 4.30 5.26 -3.89
N ILE A 150 3.90 6.12 -2.97
CA ILE A 150 2.59 6.76 -3.02
C ILE A 150 2.67 8.03 -3.87
N VAL A 151 1.80 8.13 -4.89
CA VAL A 151 1.71 9.27 -5.79
C VAL A 151 0.30 9.85 -5.77
N GLN A 152 0.17 11.07 -6.30
CA GLN A 152 -1.11 11.80 -6.36
C GLN A 152 -1.81 11.91 -5.00
N PRO A 153 -1.10 12.34 -3.93
CA PRO A 153 -1.73 12.50 -2.63
C PRO A 153 -2.79 13.63 -2.68
N PRO A 154 -3.99 13.44 -2.11
CA PRO A 154 -4.96 14.51 -1.99
C PRO A 154 -4.41 15.71 -1.22
N ALA A 155 -4.86 16.92 -1.54
CA ALA A 155 -4.32 18.15 -0.94
C ALA A 155 -4.41 18.18 0.60
N TRP A 156 -5.43 17.55 1.19
CA TRP A 156 -5.60 17.50 2.64
C TRP A 156 -4.44 16.79 3.35
N THR A 157 -3.78 15.83 2.70
CA THR A 157 -2.62 15.11 3.26
C THR A 157 -1.40 16.00 3.50
N GLN A 158 -1.35 17.17 2.85
CA GLN A 158 -0.25 18.12 2.95
C GLN A 158 -0.46 19.16 4.05
N ARG A 159 -1.66 19.21 4.65
CA ARG A 159 -1.94 20.17 5.71
C ARG A 159 -1.11 19.87 6.96
N ALA A 160 -0.63 20.92 7.61
CA ALA A 160 0.23 20.79 8.79
C ALA A 160 -0.49 20.12 9.98
N ASP A 161 -1.77 20.44 10.18
CA ASP A 161 -2.61 19.84 11.22
C ASP A 161 -2.81 18.33 11.00
N ILE A 162 -3.05 17.91 9.76
CA ILE A 162 -3.15 16.50 9.39
C ILE A 162 -1.83 15.78 9.61
N ARG A 163 -0.69 16.33 9.15
CA ARG A 163 0.63 15.69 9.33
C ARG A 163 1.03 15.60 10.81
N ALA A 164 0.64 16.57 11.64
CA ALA A 164 0.86 16.54 13.08
C ALA A 164 -0.02 15.48 13.77
N ALA A 165 -1.29 15.39 13.39
CA ALA A 165 -2.23 14.40 13.93
C ALA A 165 -1.91 12.96 13.51
N PHE A 166 -1.39 12.78 12.29
CA PHE A 166 -1.14 11.47 11.69
C PHE A 166 0.29 11.36 11.13
N PRO A 167 1.32 11.23 12.00
CA PRO A 167 2.72 11.20 11.57
C PRO A 167 3.07 10.07 10.59
N PHE A 168 2.29 8.98 10.60
CA PHE A 168 2.46 7.87 9.67
C PHE A 168 2.34 8.32 8.19
N LEU A 169 1.52 9.34 7.90
CA LEU A 169 1.34 9.86 6.54
C LEU A 169 2.64 10.39 5.96
N THR A 170 3.47 11.07 6.76
CA THR A 170 4.75 11.61 6.29
C THR A 170 5.65 10.47 5.79
N ARG A 171 5.83 9.42 6.61
CA ARG A 171 6.61 8.24 6.19
C ARG A 171 6.01 7.56 4.96
N GLN A 172 4.69 7.37 4.94
CA GLN A 172 4.01 6.72 3.82
C GLN A 172 4.16 7.49 2.50
N LEU A 173 4.15 8.83 2.53
CA LEU A 173 4.22 9.66 1.33
C LEU A 173 5.63 9.90 0.83
N ASP A 174 6.63 9.90 1.72
CA ASP A 174 8.01 10.30 1.38
C ASP A 174 8.92 9.09 1.06
N GLU A 175 8.51 7.87 1.44
CA GLU A 175 9.34 6.66 1.31
C GLU A 175 8.93 5.75 0.14
N VAL A 176 9.88 4.89 -0.28
CA VAL A 176 9.60 3.72 -1.11
C VAL A 176 9.32 2.55 -0.18
N HIS A 177 8.20 1.87 -0.42
CA HIS A 177 7.72 0.74 0.36
C HIS A 177 7.95 -0.56 -0.40
N SER A 178 8.40 -1.59 0.30
CA SER A 178 8.45 -2.95 -0.23
C SER A 178 7.13 -3.64 0.10
N ALA A 179 6.48 -4.24 -0.90
CA ALA A 179 5.22 -4.93 -0.67
C ALA A 179 5.42 -6.21 0.16
N GLU A 180 4.49 -6.45 1.10
CA GLU A 180 4.40 -7.69 1.87
C GLU A 180 3.94 -8.86 0.99
N GLN A 181 3.08 -8.57 0.01
CA GLN A 181 2.64 -9.54 -0.99
C GLN A 181 3.75 -9.88 -1.98
N ALA A 182 3.83 -11.16 -2.33
CA ALA A 182 4.72 -11.67 -3.36
C ALA A 182 3.89 -12.28 -4.50
N ALA A 183 4.33 -12.06 -5.73
CA ALA A 183 3.72 -12.69 -6.89
C ALA A 183 4.31 -14.08 -7.12
N THR A 184 3.44 -15.04 -7.37
CA THR A 184 3.80 -16.41 -7.76
C THR A 184 3.57 -16.59 -9.25
N ARG A 185 4.24 -17.59 -9.83
CA ARG A 185 4.08 -17.91 -11.24
C ARG A 185 2.89 -18.84 -11.46
N GLU A 186 1.95 -18.42 -12.29
CA GLU A 186 0.81 -19.19 -12.78
C GLU A 186 0.91 -19.31 -14.30
N GLY A 187 1.42 -20.44 -14.79
CA GLY A 187 1.78 -20.61 -16.20
C GLY A 187 2.84 -19.57 -16.62
N ASP A 188 2.49 -18.73 -17.59
CA ASP A 188 3.37 -17.66 -18.12
C ASP A 188 3.16 -16.30 -17.44
N ARG A 189 2.31 -16.24 -16.40
CA ARG A 189 1.97 -14.97 -15.71
C ARG A 189 2.45 -14.96 -14.27
N TRP A 190 2.95 -13.81 -13.85
CA TRP A 190 3.14 -13.48 -12.44
C TRP A 190 1.83 -12.94 -11.87
N VAL A 191 1.32 -13.59 -10.83
CA VAL A 191 0.04 -13.27 -10.19
C VAL A 191 0.28 -12.98 -8.71
N LEU A 192 -0.25 -11.86 -8.23
CA LEU A 192 -0.22 -11.55 -6.80
C LEU A 192 -1.32 -12.32 -6.07
N ASN A 193 -0.94 -13.12 -5.07
CA ASN A 193 -1.89 -13.86 -4.25
C ASN A 193 -2.26 -13.01 -3.02
N GLY A 194 -3.48 -12.47 -2.98
CA GLY A 194 -3.98 -11.68 -1.85
C GLY A 194 -5.15 -10.77 -2.23
N ASP A 195 -5.49 -9.84 -1.34
CA ASP A 195 -6.36 -8.68 -1.62
C ASP A 195 -5.67 -7.78 -2.67
N THR A 196 -5.58 -8.26 -3.90
CA THR A 196 -5.06 -7.53 -5.04
C THR A 196 -6.22 -7.18 -5.94
N GLY A 197 -6.55 -5.90 -5.95
CA GLY A 197 -7.66 -5.33 -6.69
C GLY A 197 -7.86 -3.89 -6.26
N LYS A 198 -8.91 -3.25 -6.80
CA LYS A 198 -9.36 -1.93 -6.33
C LYS A 198 -9.67 -1.91 -4.81
N ASP A 199 -9.80 -3.10 -4.22
CA ASP A 199 -10.18 -3.34 -2.84
C ASP A 199 -8.99 -3.72 -1.91
N ALA A 200 -7.76 -3.39 -2.29
CA ALA A 200 -6.59 -3.60 -1.44
C ALA A 200 -6.44 -2.45 -0.41
N SER A 201 -6.34 -2.77 0.88
CA SER A 201 -5.97 -1.78 1.91
C SER A 201 -4.46 -1.52 1.92
N ALA A 202 -4.03 -0.42 2.53
CA ALA A 202 -2.63 -0.20 2.84
C ALA A 202 -2.08 -1.32 3.74
N GLU A 203 -0.89 -1.81 3.41
CA GLU A 203 -0.08 -2.69 4.26
C GLU A 203 0.54 -1.81 5.35
N LEU A 204 -0.16 -1.66 6.47
CA LEU A 204 0.25 -0.85 7.61
C LEU A 204 0.32 -1.73 8.86
N PRO A 205 1.26 -1.43 9.78
CA PRO A 205 1.19 -1.95 11.14
C PRO A 205 -0.18 -1.68 11.76
N ALA A 206 -0.68 -2.63 12.57
CA ALA A 206 -2.05 -2.60 13.09
C ALA A 206 -2.38 -1.35 13.95
N ASP A 207 -1.35 -0.69 14.48
CA ASP A 207 -1.46 0.55 15.26
C ASP A 207 -1.46 1.82 14.38
N GLN A 208 -1.31 1.70 13.06
CA GLN A 208 -1.27 2.82 12.12
C GLN A 208 -2.56 2.96 11.31
N GLY A 209 -3.08 4.18 11.29
CA GLY A 209 -4.30 4.54 10.58
C GLY A 209 -4.83 5.89 11.05
N PHE A 210 -6.01 6.25 10.57
CA PHE A 210 -6.72 7.45 11.01
C PHE A 210 -7.55 7.17 12.25
N PHE A 211 -6.92 6.61 13.28
CA PHE A 211 -7.53 6.33 14.57
C PHE A 211 -7.68 7.61 15.40
N PRO A 212 -8.66 7.70 16.32
CA PRO A 212 -8.85 8.87 17.19
C PRO A 212 -7.65 9.17 18.10
#